data_AF-A0A3A6NST3-F1
#
_entry.id   AF-A0A3A6NST3-F1
#
_cell.length_a   1.000
_cell.length_b   1.000
_cell.length_c   1.000
_cell.angle_alpha   90.00
_cell.angle_beta   90.00
_cell.angle_gamma   90.00
#
_symmetry.space_group_name_H-M   'P 1'
#
loop_
_entity.id
_entity.type
_entity.pdbx_description
1 polymer ?
#
loop_
_entity_poly.entity_id
_entity_poly.type
_entity_poly.pdbx_seq_one_letter_code
_entity_poly.pdbx_strand_id
1 'polypeptide(L)'
;MVNKYIFRLVQEYEKQFSLYSDIHQSAHQLQCLCANADFRETESLNSLNKLLQFRQVQMQSIEKSQQIATYILTGLNSCLEMAGIDGIELAELLPSPETKRLKEIIVLLEPILKETVSLDAGSRELLQLKLDSLKDESLKLQKGRDASRAYKPGREQHAGVFMDGKHC
;
A
#
# COMPACT_ATOMS: atom_id res chain seq x y z
N MET A 1 -27.44 23.67 -18.68
CA MET A 1 -27.25 22.24 -18.34
C MET A 1 -25.77 21.93 -18.10
N VAL A 2 -24.89 22.27 -19.06
CA VAL A 2 -23.42 22.09 -18.99
C VAL A 2 -22.77 22.64 -17.70
N ASN A 3 -23.07 23.88 -17.28
CA ASN A 3 -22.49 24.45 -16.05
C ASN A 3 -22.78 23.62 -14.79
N LYS A 4 -23.94 22.94 -14.72
CA LYS A 4 -24.28 22.06 -13.59
C LYS A 4 -23.40 20.80 -13.58
N TYR A 5 -23.06 20.27 -14.75
CA TYR A 5 -22.14 19.14 -14.86
C TYR A 5 -20.72 19.56 -14.47
N ILE A 6 -20.23 20.70 -14.98
CA ILE A 6 -18.91 21.24 -14.64
C ILE A 6 -18.78 21.47 -13.13
N PHE A 7 -19.77 22.12 -12.52
CA PHE A 7 -19.75 22.39 -11.08
C PHE A 7 -19.68 21.09 -10.25
N ARG A 8 -20.48 20.08 -10.60
CA ARG A 8 -20.43 18.77 -9.92
C ARG A 8 -19.12 18.04 -10.16
N LEU A 9 -18.53 18.19 -11.35
CA LEU A 9 -17.23 17.60 -11.66
C LEU A 9 -16.14 18.21 -10.78
N VAL A 10 -16.12 19.53 -10.63
CA VAL A 10 -15.20 20.24 -9.71
C VAL A 10 -15.35 19.70 -8.30
N GLN A 11 -16.57 19.56 -7.78
CA GLN A 11 -16.81 19.03 -6.44
C GLN A 11 -16.26 17.61 -6.23
N GLU A 12 -16.42 16.73 -7.22
CA GLU A 12 -15.84 15.38 -7.14
C GLU A 12 -14.31 15.42 -7.17
N TYR A 13 -13.70 16.26 -8.00
CA TYR A 13 -12.25 16.41 -8.03
C TYR A 13 -11.67 17.06 -6.76
N GLU A 14 -12.36 18.03 -6.15
CA GLU A 14 -11.98 18.60 -4.85
C GLU A 14 -12.04 17.54 -3.75
N LYS A 15 -13.08 16.70 -3.76
CA LYS A 15 -13.17 15.55 -2.87
C LYS A 15 -12.03 14.57 -3.10
N GLN A 16 -11.73 14.21 -4.35
CA GLN A 16 -10.61 13.33 -4.66
C GLN A 16 -9.27 13.93 -4.21
N PHE A 17 -9.07 15.24 -4.38
CA PHE A 17 -7.87 15.92 -3.89
C PHE A 17 -7.65 15.73 -2.40
N SER A 18 -8.70 15.88 -1.58
CA SER A 18 -8.62 15.59 -0.15
C SER A 18 -8.24 14.13 0.12
N LEU A 19 -8.90 13.18 -0.56
CA LEU A 19 -8.67 11.75 -0.35
C LEU A 19 -7.26 11.30 -0.75
N TYR A 20 -6.75 11.82 -1.87
CA TYR A 20 -5.38 11.53 -2.32
C TYR A 20 -4.33 12.18 -1.41
N SER A 21 -4.60 13.36 -0.87
CA SER A 21 -3.73 14.00 0.12
C SER A 21 -3.63 13.15 1.40
N ASP A 22 -4.75 12.60 1.87
CA ASP A 22 -4.79 11.70 3.03
C ASP A 22 -3.99 10.41 2.78
N ILE A 23 -4.10 9.82 1.57
CA ILE A 23 -3.32 8.64 1.19
C ILE A 23 -1.83 8.97 1.09
N HIS A 24 -1.48 10.13 0.55
CA HIS A 24 -0.11 10.57 0.43
C HIS A 24 0.52 10.74 1.82
N GLN A 25 -0.16 11.41 2.75
CA GLN A 25 0.28 11.52 4.14
C GLN A 25 0.43 10.15 4.81
N SER A 26 -0.54 9.25 4.58
CA SER A 26 -0.47 7.88 5.06
C SER A 26 0.72 7.10 4.46
N ALA A 27 1.11 7.37 3.21
CA ALA A 27 2.25 6.72 2.56
C ALA A 27 3.57 7.15 3.22
N HIS A 28 3.70 8.43 3.56
CA HIS A 28 4.83 8.92 4.36
C HIS A 28 4.89 8.24 5.74
N GLN A 29 3.76 8.19 6.45
CA GLN A 29 3.69 7.53 7.76
C GLN A 29 4.07 6.06 7.66
N LEU A 30 3.60 5.36 6.61
CA LEU A 30 3.94 3.98 6.35
C LEU A 30 5.44 3.82 6.11
N GLN A 31 6.05 4.64 5.25
CA GLN A 31 7.48 4.57 4.98
C GLN A 31 8.31 4.80 6.25
N CYS A 32 7.96 5.80 7.05
CA CYS A 32 8.61 6.08 8.33
C CYS A 32 8.46 4.91 9.32
N LEU A 33 7.27 4.30 9.40
CA LEU A 33 7.04 3.12 10.23
C LEU A 33 7.89 1.95 9.74
N CYS A 34 7.92 1.70 8.43
CA CYS A 34 8.71 0.64 7.81
C CYS A 34 10.22 0.86 7.95
N ALA A 35 10.70 2.09 8.07
CA ALA A 35 12.11 2.36 8.33
C ALA A 35 12.49 2.07 9.79
N ASN A 36 11.66 2.52 10.73
CA ASN A 36 12.07 2.63 12.14
C ASN A 36 11.52 1.53 13.06
N ALA A 37 10.40 0.90 12.72
CA ALA A 37 9.72 -0.01 13.63
C ALA A 37 10.40 -1.38 13.73
N ASP A 38 10.36 -1.97 14.93
CA ASP A 38 10.56 -3.40 15.10
C ASP A 38 9.22 -4.13 14.96
N PHE A 39 9.06 -4.90 13.89
CA PHE A 39 7.83 -5.66 13.62
C PHE A 39 7.74 -6.97 14.41
N ARG A 40 8.67 -7.23 15.34
CA ARG A 40 8.48 -8.23 16.40
C ARG A 40 7.52 -7.73 17.47
N GLU A 41 7.37 -6.42 17.60
CA GLU A 41 6.49 -5.80 18.57
C GLU A 41 5.05 -5.71 18.05
N THR A 42 4.10 -6.16 18.86
CA THR A 42 2.67 -6.14 18.52
C THR A 42 2.15 -4.73 18.24
N GLU A 43 2.69 -3.71 18.91
CA GLU A 43 2.29 -2.31 18.72
C GLU A 43 2.63 -1.79 17.32
N SER A 44 3.82 -2.10 16.83
CA SER A 44 4.26 -1.76 15.46
C SER A 44 3.38 -2.41 14.40
N LEU A 45 3.03 -3.69 14.59
CA LEU A 45 2.10 -4.41 13.70
C LEU A 45 0.67 -3.85 13.74
N ASN A 46 0.19 -3.46 14.93
CA ASN A 46 -1.11 -2.83 15.07
C ASN A 46 -1.14 -1.46 14.38
N SER A 47 -0.05 -0.68 14.48
CA SER A 47 0.08 0.61 13.80
C SER A 47 0.09 0.45 12.28
N LEU A 48 0.83 -0.54 11.77
CA LEU A 48 0.83 -0.92 10.36
C LEU A 48 -0.58 -1.29 9.88
N ASN A 49 -1.27 -2.17 10.60
CA ASN A 49 -2.62 -2.60 10.25
C ASN A 49 -3.62 -1.44 10.24
N LYS A 50 -3.54 -0.51 11.20
CA LYS A 50 -4.39 0.70 11.22
C LYS A 50 -4.17 1.56 9.97
N LEU A 51 -2.92 1.78 9.57
CA LEU A 51 -2.60 2.55 8.36
C LEU A 51 -3.14 1.85 7.11
N LEU A 52 -2.98 0.53 7.00
CA LEU A 52 -3.48 -0.23 5.85
C LEU A 52 -5.02 -0.19 5.77
N GLN A 53 -5.71 -0.34 6.90
CA GLN A 53 -7.17 -0.23 6.97
C GLN A 53 -7.66 1.16 6.57
N PHE A 54 -7.01 2.22 7.09
CA PHE A 54 -7.31 3.59 6.71
C PHE A 54 -7.19 3.78 5.19
N ARG A 55 -6.06 3.37 4.59
CA ARG A 55 -5.84 3.46 3.14
C ARG A 55 -6.91 2.70 2.36
N GLN A 56 -7.29 1.50 2.80
CA GLN A 56 -8.32 0.71 2.12
C GLN A 56 -9.65 1.47 2.02
N VAL A 57 -10.07 2.11 3.12
CA VAL A 57 -11.30 2.91 3.16
C VAL A 57 -11.20 4.13 2.22
N GLN A 58 -10.05 4.80 2.19
CA GLN A 58 -9.84 5.93 1.28
C GLN A 58 -9.85 5.49 -0.18
N MET A 59 -9.22 4.36 -0.51
CA MET A 59 -9.19 3.82 -1.87
C MET A 59 -10.59 3.47 -2.39
N GLN A 60 -11.44 2.88 -1.54
CA GLN A 60 -12.84 2.62 -1.88
C GLN A 60 -13.63 3.92 -2.13
N SER A 61 -13.34 4.96 -1.34
CA SER A 61 -13.97 6.28 -1.48
C SER A 61 -13.55 6.98 -2.77
N ILE A 62 -12.28 6.84 -3.15
CA ILE A 62 -11.74 7.33 -4.42
C ILE A 62 -12.34 6.60 -5.59
N GLU A 63 -12.39 5.27 -5.55
CA GLU A 63 -12.98 4.47 -6.63
C GLU A 63 -14.42 4.91 -6.91
N LYS A 64 -15.22 5.08 -5.84
CA LYS A 64 -16.60 5.57 -5.96
C LYS A 64 -16.66 6.99 -6.54
N SER A 65 -15.81 7.91 -6.08
CA SER A 65 -15.78 9.28 -6.60
C SER A 65 -15.33 9.32 -8.06
N GLN A 66 -14.38 8.47 -8.46
CA GLN A 66 -13.90 8.37 -9.82
C GLN A 66 -14.98 7.83 -10.76
N GLN A 67 -15.76 6.85 -10.33
CA GLN A 67 -16.92 6.36 -11.07
C GLN A 67 -17.94 7.49 -11.32
N ILE A 68 -18.22 8.30 -10.30
CA ILE A 68 -19.13 9.45 -10.42
C ILE A 68 -18.57 10.50 -11.38
N ALA A 69 -17.29 10.89 -11.22
CA ALA A 69 -16.62 11.86 -12.08
C ALA A 69 -16.64 11.39 -13.55
N THR A 70 -16.36 10.11 -13.79
CA THR A 70 -16.40 9.49 -15.13
C THR A 70 -17.82 9.56 -15.72
N TYR A 71 -18.84 9.23 -14.94
CA TYR A 71 -20.23 9.35 -15.38
C TYR A 71 -20.61 10.80 -15.75
N ILE A 72 -20.19 11.77 -14.95
CA ILE A 72 -20.41 13.21 -15.21
C ILE A 72 -19.70 13.64 -16.50
N LEU A 73 -18.43 13.24 -16.69
CA LEU A 73 -17.65 13.51 -17.91
C LEU A 73 -18.32 12.93 -19.15
N THR A 74 -18.76 11.68 -19.11
CA THR A 74 -19.48 11.03 -20.23
C THR A 74 -20.77 11.77 -20.58
N GLY A 75 -21.54 12.20 -19.57
CA GLY A 75 -22.73 13.01 -19.78
C GLY A 75 -22.41 14.38 -20.39
N LEU A 76 -21.32 15.02 -19.94
CA LEU A 76 -20.88 16.31 -20.47
C LEU A 76 -20.40 16.20 -21.92
N ASN A 77 -19.60 15.17 -22.24
CA ASN A 77 -19.20 14.83 -23.61
C ASN A 77 -20.40 14.62 -24.53
N SER A 78 -21.45 13.96 -24.03
CA SER A 78 -22.70 13.77 -24.77
C SER A 78 -23.44 15.09 -25.01
N CYS A 79 -23.49 15.99 -24.02
CA CYS A 79 -24.09 17.32 -24.17
C CYS A 79 -23.33 18.25 -25.12
N LEU A 80 -22.01 18.06 -25.24
CA LEU A 80 -21.17 18.85 -26.13
C LEU A 80 -21.01 18.23 -27.52
N GLU A 81 -21.58 17.04 -27.74
CA GLU A 81 -21.42 16.26 -28.98
C GLU A 81 -19.95 16.02 -29.35
N MET A 82 -19.11 15.86 -28.31
CA MET A 82 -17.67 15.71 -28.44
C MET A 82 -17.22 14.41 -27.78
N ALA A 83 -16.41 13.65 -28.50
CA ALA A 83 -15.87 12.39 -27.98
C ALA A 83 -14.56 12.64 -27.23
N GLY A 84 -14.52 12.24 -25.96
CA GLY A 84 -13.27 12.04 -25.23
C GLY A 84 -12.61 13.30 -24.67
N ILE A 85 -13.34 14.41 -24.46
CA ILE A 85 -12.77 15.57 -23.77
C ILE A 85 -12.38 15.17 -22.36
N ASP A 86 -11.16 15.51 -21.95
CA ASP A 86 -10.69 15.34 -20.58
C ASP A 86 -10.90 16.59 -19.71
N GLY A 87 -10.63 16.47 -18.40
CA GLY A 87 -10.85 17.56 -17.46
C GLY A 87 -9.96 18.80 -17.67
N ILE A 88 -8.82 18.66 -18.35
CA ILE A 88 -7.86 19.74 -18.63
C ILE A 88 -8.31 20.50 -19.89
N GLU A 89 -8.67 19.76 -20.95
CA GLU A 89 -9.15 20.28 -22.22
C GLU A 89 -10.44 21.10 -22.07
N LEU A 90 -11.28 20.78 -21.06
CA LEU A 90 -12.47 21.56 -20.75
C LEU A 90 -12.18 23.03 -20.45
N ALA A 91 -11.04 23.37 -19.85
CA ALA A 91 -10.67 24.74 -19.55
C ALA A 91 -10.35 25.57 -20.80
N GLU A 92 -9.94 24.91 -21.88
CA GLU A 92 -9.59 25.53 -23.16
C GLU A 92 -10.83 25.68 -24.04
N LEU A 93 -11.72 24.68 -24.02
CA LEU A 93 -12.96 24.66 -24.78
C LEU A 93 -14.05 25.57 -24.18
N LEU A 94 -14.17 25.59 -22.85
CA LEU A 94 -15.19 26.32 -22.11
C LEU A 94 -14.53 27.14 -20.99
N PRO A 95 -13.88 28.27 -21.31
CA PRO A 95 -13.16 29.05 -20.31
C PRO A 95 -14.14 29.65 -19.30
N SER A 96 -14.12 29.11 -18.08
CA SER A 96 -14.88 29.59 -16.94
C SER A 96 -14.02 29.50 -15.66
N PRO A 97 -14.38 30.21 -14.58
CA PRO A 97 -13.71 30.02 -13.29
C PRO A 97 -13.69 28.57 -12.83
N GLU A 98 -14.77 27.83 -13.05
CA GLU A 98 -14.93 26.43 -12.65
C GLU A 98 -14.07 25.47 -13.47
N THR A 99 -13.95 25.67 -14.78
CA THR A 99 -13.09 24.82 -15.61
C THR A 99 -11.60 25.10 -15.37
N LYS A 100 -11.24 26.35 -15.08
CA LYS A 100 -9.88 26.68 -14.61
C LYS A 100 -9.56 26.01 -13.28
N ARG A 101 -10.49 26.09 -12.32
CA ARG A 101 -10.38 25.41 -11.01
C ARG A 101 -10.22 23.89 -11.17
N LEU A 102 -10.99 23.27 -12.07
CA LEU A 102 -10.86 21.84 -12.39
C LEU A 102 -9.45 21.51 -12.89
N LYS A 103 -8.95 22.27 -13.87
CA LYS A 103 -7.60 22.11 -14.42
C LYS A 103 -6.52 22.26 -13.34
N GLU A 104 -6.64 23.26 -12.47
CA GLU A 104 -5.72 23.45 -11.33
C GLU A 104 -5.70 22.23 -10.41
N ILE A 105 -6.85 21.68 -10.04
CA ILE A 105 -6.93 20.50 -9.16
C ILE A 105 -6.28 19.28 -9.83
N ILE A 106 -6.54 19.05 -11.12
CA ILE A 106 -5.96 17.92 -11.86
C ILE A 106 -4.43 18.04 -11.91
N VAL A 107 -3.91 19.25 -12.18
CA VAL A 107 -2.47 19.52 -12.19
C VAL A 107 -1.84 19.31 -10.80
N LEU A 108 -2.54 19.67 -9.73
CA LEU A 108 -2.06 19.46 -8.36
C LEU A 108 -2.11 17.99 -7.91
N LEU A 109 -3.02 17.19 -8.45
CA LEU A 109 -3.13 15.76 -8.14
C LEU A 109 -1.95 14.95 -8.69
N GLU A 110 -1.46 15.28 -9.89
CA GLU A 110 -0.40 14.53 -10.55
C GLU A 110 0.88 14.35 -9.71
N PRO A 111 1.50 15.40 -9.12
CA PRO A 111 2.68 15.24 -8.29
C PRO A 111 2.38 14.42 -7.02
N ILE A 112 1.23 14.61 -6.38
CA ILE A 112 0.82 13.85 -5.18
C ILE A 112 0.77 12.36 -5.48
N LEU A 113 0.17 11.98 -6.61
CA LEU A 113 0.09 10.59 -7.05
C LEU A 113 1.46 10.00 -7.33
N LYS A 114 2.32 10.73 -8.07
CA LYS A 114 3.69 10.30 -8.38
C LYS A 114 4.52 10.08 -7.12
N GLU A 115 4.47 11.01 -6.18
CA GLU A 115 5.20 10.91 -4.93
C GLU A 115 4.68 9.76 -4.06
N THR A 116 3.36 9.58 -3.98
CA THR A 116 2.74 8.45 -3.28
C THR A 116 3.22 7.10 -3.82
N VAL A 117 3.29 6.94 -5.14
CA VAL A 117 3.82 5.71 -5.76
C VAL A 117 5.28 5.48 -5.38
N SER A 118 6.10 6.52 -5.34
CA SER A 118 7.50 6.44 -4.91
C SER A 118 7.63 6.02 -3.44
N LEU A 119 6.81 6.59 -2.55
CA LEU A 119 6.77 6.24 -1.13
C LEU A 119 6.34 4.79 -0.91
N ASP A 120 5.33 4.35 -1.66
CA ASP A 120 4.83 2.98 -1.59
C ASP A 120 5.87 1.96 -2.08
N ALA A 121 6.62 2.29 -3.13
CA ALA A 121 7.73 1.48 -3.60
C ALA A 121 8.82 1.33 -2.52
N GLY A 122 9.26 2.45 -1.93
CA GLY A 122 10.24 2.42 -0.84
C GLY A 122 9.75 1.67 0.41
N SER A 123 8.47 1.85 0.77
CA SER A 123 7.85 1.10 1.88
C SER A 123 7.83 -0.40 1.62
N ARG A 124 7.53 -0.82 0.38
CA ARG A 124 7.52 -2.22 -0.03
C ARG A 124 8.91 -2.85 0.08
N GLU A 125 9.95 -2.15 -0.36
CA GLU A 125 11.34 -2.62 -0.25
C GLU A 125 11.73 -2.81 1.23
N LEU A 126 11.45 -1.84 2.08
CA LEU A 126 11.73 -1.92 3.52
C LEU A 126 10.99 -3.07 4.20
N LEU A 127 9.71 -3.27 3.88
CA LEU A 127 8.91 -4.38 4.39
C LEU A 127 9.49 -5.72 3.96
N GLN A 128 9.89 -5.84 2.69
CA GLN A 128 10.48 -7.07 2.16
C GLN A 128 11.77 -7.43 2.89
N LEU A 129 12.68 -6.45 3.09
CA LEU A 129 13.93 -6.65 3.82
C LEU A 129 13.69 -7.12 5.26
N LYS A 130 12.74 -6.51 5.97
CA LYS A 130 12.40 -6.92 7.34
C LYS A 130 11.78 -8.32 7.38
N LEU A 131 10.91 -8.64 6.43
CA LEU A 131 10.28 -9.94 6.33
C LEU A 131 11.30 -11.06 6.06
N ASP A 132 12.30 -10.80 5.21
CA ASP A 132 13.37 -11.75 4.95
C ASP A 132 14.29 -11.94 6.18
N SER A 133 14.60 -10.86 6.90
CA SER A 133 15.33 -10.96 8.18
C SER A 133 14.58 -11.81 9.22
N LEU A 134 13.26 -11.68 9.33
CA LEU A 134 12.45 -12.48 10.25
C LEU A 134 12.40 -13.96 9.83
N LYS A 135 12.33 -14.25 8.53
CA LYS A 135 12.41 -15.63 8.02
C LYS A 135 13.75 -16.27 8.35
N ASP A 136 14.86 -15.56 8.12
CA ASP A 136 16.20 -16.07 8.39
C ASP A 136 16.40 -16.39 9.87
N GLU A 137 15.91 -15.53 10.76
CA GLU A 137 15.94 -15.77 12.19
C GLU A 137 15.06 -16.96 12.59
N SER A 138 13.85 -17.07 12.04
CA SER A 138 12.97 -18.21 12.27
C SER A 138 13.62 -19.53 11.86
N LEU A 139 14.28 -19.56 10.69
CA LEU A 139 15.03 -20.72 10.21
C LEU A 139 16.21 -21.07 11.12
N LYS A 140 16.94 -20.07 11.65
CA LYS A 140 18.03 -20.29 12.62
C LYS A 140 17.50 -20.90 13.92
N LEU A 141 16.39 -20.36 14.45
CA LEU A 141 15.74 -20.89 15.66
C LEU A 141 15.26 -22.33 15.45
N GLN A 142 14.65 -22.62 14.30
CA GLN A 142 14.24 -23.97 13.95
C GLN A 142 15.42 -24.95 13.89
N LYS A 143 16.49 -24.59 13.18
CA LYS A 143 17.72 -25.41 13.12
C LYS A 143 18.32 -25.64 14.50
N GLY A 144 18.37 -24.62 15.35
CA GLY A 144 18.84 -24.72 16.73
C GLY A 144 18.00 -25.65 17.59
N ARG A 145 16.66 -25.59 17.43
CA ARG A 145 15.72 -26.52 18.10
C ARG A 145 15.92 -27.95 17.62
N ASP A 146 16.05 -28.15 16.32
CA ASP A 146 16.22 -29.48 15.73
C ASP A 146 17.56 -30.10 16.13
N ALA A 147 18.64 -29.31 16.17
CA ALA A 147 19.94 -29.71 16.70
C ALA A 147 19.88 -30.07 18.20
N SER A 148 19.21 -29.23 19.01
CA SER A 148 18.98 -29.50 20.44
C SER A 148 18.14 -30.76 20.68
N ARG A 149 17.20 -31.08 19.78
CA ARG A 149 16.38 -32.29 19.86
C ARG A 149 17.15 -33.53 19.40
N ALA A 150 18.03 -33.40 18.41
CA ALA A 150 18.90 -34.47 17.94
C ALA A 150 19.97 -34.83 19.00
N TYR A 151 20.46 -33.84 19.75
CA TYR A 151 21.36 -34.04 20.87
C TYR A 151 20.58 -34.47 22.14
N LYS A 152 20.48 -35.78 22.39
CA LYS A 152 20.06 -36.32 23.69
C LYS A 152 21.29 -36.76 24.49
N PRO A 153 21.91 -35.90 25.33
CA PRO A 153 22.92 -36.34 26.27
C PRO A 153 22.21 -37.13 27.38
N GLY A 154 22.17 -38.46 27.25
CA GLY A 154 21.50 -39.30 28.25
C GLY A 154 20.71 -40.50 27.72
N ARG A 155 20.82 -40.89 26.45
CA ARG A 155 20.63 -42.33 26.16
C ARG A 155 21.83 -43.03 26.75
N GLU A 156 21.61 -43.75 27.85
CA GLU A 156 22.55 -44.72 28.41
C GLU A 156 23.22 -45.44 27.23
N GLN A 157 24.52 -45.22 27.06
CA GLN A 157 25.33 -46.11 26.27
C GLN A 157 25.31 -47.42 27.04
N HIS A 158 24.43 -48.36 26.67
CA HIS A 158 24.61 -49.73 27.12
C HIS A 158 26.04 -50.10 26.77
N ALA A 159 26.84 -50.42 27.79
CA ALA A 159 28.18 -50.93 27.61
C ALA A 159 28.07 -52.15 26.69
N GLY A 160 28.48 -51.99 25.44
CA GLY A 160 28.59 -53.10 24.51
C GLY A 160 29.59 -54.07 25.10
N VAL A 161 29.10 -55.19 25.63
CA VAL A 161 29.97 -56.30 26.03
C VAL A 161 30.53 -56.86 24.73
N PHE A 162 31.80 -56.54 24.45
CA PHE A 162 32.58 -57.26 23.45
C PHE A 162 32.88 -58.65 24.01
N MET A 163 32.12 -59.65 23.56
CA MET A 163 32.50 -61.05 23.76
C MET A 163 33.63 -61.36 22.77
N ASP A 164 34.87 -61.38 23.24
CA ASP A 164 36.00 -61.93 22.49
C ASP A 164 35.78 -63.44 22.39
N GLY A 165 35.28 -63.88 21.23
CA GLY A 165 35.18 -65.29 20.89
C GLY A 165 36.57 -65.84 20.63
N LYS A 166 37.30 -66.20 21.68
CA LYS A 166 38.47 -67.09 21.58
C LYS A 166 38.17 -68.43 22.23
N HIS A 167 38.01 -69.39 21.33
CA HIS A 167 38.13 -70.83 21.52
C HIS A 167 39.06 -71.25 22.65
N CYS A 168 38.56 -72.12 23.54
CA CYS A 168 39.08 -73.47 23.81
C CYS A 168 38.05 -74.25 24.63
#